data_AF-A0A453MWX5-F1
#
_entry.id   AF-A0A453MWX5-F1
#
_cell.length_a   1.000
_cell.length_b   1.000
_cell.length_c   1.000
_cell.angle_alpha   90.00
_cell.angle_beta   90.00
_cell.angle_gamma   90.00
#
_symmetry.space_group_name_H-M   'P 1'
#
loop_
_entity.id
_entity.type
_entity.pdbx_description
1 polymer ?
#
loop_
_entity_poly.entity_id
_entity_poly.type
_entity_poly.pdbx_seq_one_letter_code
_entity_poly.pdbx_strand_id
1 'polypeptide(L)' 'MSEFRADAHPAIWLGKKDAVAVWGQDCMHWCLPGVPDTWVDILAARILHYFKQGEG' A
#
# COMPACT_ATOMS: atom_id res chain seq x y z
N MET A 1 -5.77 -3.91 9.62
CA MET A 1 -4.83 -2.77 9.65
C MET A 1 -5.06 -1.80 8.50
N SER A 2 -5.09 -2.27 7.25
CA SER A 2 -5.28 -1.42 6.06
C SER A 2 -6.69 -0.82 5.97
N GLU A 3 -7.70 -1.50 6.51
CA GLU A 3 -9.09 -1.02 6.57
C GLU A 3 -9.27 0.28 7.39
N PHE A 4 -8.32 0.62 8.27
CA PHE A 4 -8.35 1.88 9.02
C PHE A 4 -7.77 3.06 8.23
N ARG A 5 -7.24 2.82 7.03
CA ARG A 5 -6.48 3.79 6.24
C ARG A 5 -7.25 4.30 5.02
N ALA A 6 -8.57 4.48 5.11
CA ALA A 6 -9.38 5.00 4.00
C ALA A 6 -8.86 6.35 3.44
N ASP A 7 -8.08 7.09 4.22
CA ASP A 7 -7.41 8.34 3.84
C ASP A 7 -6.20 8.16 2.91
N ALA A 8 -5.65 6.95 2.80
CA ALA A 8 -4.45 6.65 2.01
C ALA A 8 -4.75 6.20 0.57
N HIS A 9 -6.00 6.28 0.12
CA HIS A 9 -6.38 5.99 -1.25
C HIS A 9 -6.19 7.22 -2.16
N PRO A 10 -5.89 7.02 -3.47
CA PRO A 10 -5.67 8.12 -4.41
C PRO A 10 -6.94 8.92 -4.74
N ALA A 11 -8.14 8.40 -4.47
CA ALA A 11 -9.40 9.12 -4.66
C ALA A 11 -9.57 9.66 -6.09
N ILE A 12 -9.45 10.99 -6.31
CA ILE A 12 -9.47 11.62 -7.64
C ILE A 12 -8.10 11.64 -8.35
N TRP A 13 -7.01 11.39 -7.63
CA TRP A 13 -5.64 11.66 -8.05
C TRP A 13 -5.00 10.50 -8.82
N LEU A 14 -5.71 9.96 -9.82
CA LEU A 14 -5.25 8.84 -10.66
C LEU A 14 -4.25 9.24 -11.78
N GLY A 15 -3.75 10.48 -11.80
CA GLY A 15 -2.82 10.96 -12.82
C GLY A 15 -3.42 11.12 -14.24
N LYS A 16 -4.72 10.86 -14.42
CA LYS A 16 -5.45 11.03 -15.67
C LYS A 16 -6.70 11.87 -15.45
N LYS A 17 -6.79 13.01 -16.15
CA LYS A 17 -7.80 14.07 -15.93
C LYS A 17 -9.25 13.56 -15.92
N ASP A 18 -9.56 12.55 -16.74
CA ASP A 18 -10.93 12.04 -16.89
C ASP A 18 -11.15 10.67 -16.24
N ALA A 19 -10.16 10.12 -15.53
CA ALA A 19 -10.28 8.77 -14.98
C ALA A 19 -11.44 8.64 -13.97
N VAL A 20 -11.69 9.69 -13.19
CA VAL A 20 -12.80 9.71 -12.23
C VAL A 20 -14.16 9.73 -12.92
N ALA A 21 -14.29 10.42 -14.05
CA ALA A 21 -15.54 10.49 -14.79
C ALA A 21 -15.89 9.14 -15.46
N VAL A 22 -14.87 8.35 -15.82
CA VAL A 22 -15.05 7.05 -16.48
C VAL A 22 -15.17 5.91 -15.46
N TRP A 23 -14.35 5.93 -14.41
CA TRP A 23 -14.14 4.78 -13.49
C TRP A 23 -14.56 5.06 -12.04
N GLY A 24 -14.92 6.31 -11.71
CA GLY A 24 -15.21 6.72 -10.34
C GLY A 24 -13.95 6.98 -9.50
N GLN A 25 -14.15 7.14 -8.19
CA GLN A 25 -13.04 7.28 -7.22
C GLN A 25 -12.32 5.95 -7.04
N ASP A 26 -10.99 5.98 -7.00
CA ASP A 26 -10.20 4.79 -6.70
C ASP A 26 -10.08 4.60 -5.19
N CYS A 27 -10.80 3.60 -4.69
CA CYS A 27 -10.80 3.16 -3.30
C CYS A 27 -10.14 1.79 -3.12
N MET A 28 -9.47 1.26 -4.16
CA MET A 28 -8.86 -0.07 -4.12
C MET A 28 -7.33 -0.01 -4.09
N HIS A 29 -6.75 1.02 -4.71
CA HIS A 29 -5.31 1.25 -4.69
C HIS A 29 -4.88 2.21 -3.60
N TRP A 30 -3.58 2.27 -3.31
CA TRP A 30 -3.02 3.10 -2.26
C TRP A 30 -2.03 4.11 -2.84
N CYS A 31 -2.01 5.31 -2.28
CA CYS A 31 -0.97 6.30 -2.57
C CYS A 31 0.40 5.82 -2.07
N LEU A 32 1.44 6.31 -2.74
CA LEU A 32 2.84 6.19 -2.31
C LEU A 32 3.41 7.58 -2.06
N PRO A 33 4.13 7.80 -0.94
CA PRO A 33 4.32 6.86 0.17
C PRO A 33 3.01 6.57 0.94
N GLY A 34 2.85 5.37 1.49
CA GLY A 34 1.60 4.94 2.15
C GLY A 34 1.55 3.50 2.67
N VAL A 35 0.35 2.92 2.72
CA VAL A 35 0.08 1.57 3.28
C VAL A 35 0.97 0.46 2.71
N PRO A 36 1.26 0.43 1.38
CA PRO A 36 2.14 -0.58 0.83
C PRO A 36 3.56 -0.57 1.42
N ASP A 37 4.07 0.59 1.83
CA ASP A 37 5.40 0.69 2.44
C ASP A 37 5.46 -0.06 3.77
N THR A 38 4.41 0.05 4.60
CA THR A 38 4.31 -0.70 5.84
C THR A 38 4.28 -2.22 5.60
N TRP A 39 3.66 -2.68 4.51
CA TRP A 39 3.69 -4.10 4.17
C TRP A 39 5.10 -4.55 3.76
N VAL A 40 5.83 -3.72 3.03
CA VAL A 40 7.23 -3.97 2.66
C VAL A 40 8.11 -4.08 3.91
N ASP A 41 7.95 -3.17 4.88
CA ASP A 41 8.70 -3.21 6.14
C ASP A 41 8.42 -4.50 6.94
N ILE A 42 7.15 -4.88 7.06
CA ILE A 42 6.76 -6.13 7.75
C ILE A 42 7.34 -7.35 7.04
N LEU A 43 7.27 -7.40 5.71
CA LEU A 43 7.81 -8.50 4.91
C LEU A 43 9.33 -8.58 5.07
N ALA A 44 10.04 -7.46 4.99
CA ALA A 44 11.49 -7.40 5.17
C ALA A 44 11.89 -7.89 6.57
N ALA A 45 11.20 -7.42 7.61
CA ALA A 45 11.41 -7.89 8.98
C ALA A 45 11.19 -9.41 9.11
N ARG A 46 10.17 -9.95 8.45
CA ARG A 46 9.90 -11.40 8.45
C ARG A 46 11.00 -12.19 7.76
N ILE A 47 11.46 -11.73 6.59
CA ILE A 47 12.53 -12.36 5.82
C ILE A 47 13.83 -12.36 6.64
N LEU A 48 14.20 -11.22 7.22
CA LEU A 48 15.40 -11.10 8.07
C LEU A 48 15.32 -12.00 9.31
N HIS A 49 14.14 -12.09 9.94
CA HIS A 49 13.92 -13.00 11.05
C HIS A 49 14.15 -14.46 10.63
N TYR A 50 13.66 -14.88 9.46
CA TYR A 50 13.91 -16.25 8.97
C TYR A 50 15.40 -16.54 8.80
N PHE A 51 16.16 -15.61 8.20
CA PHE A 51 17.60 -15.79 8.03
C PHE A 51 18.33 -15.91 9.38
N LYS A 52 17.97 -15.08 10.36
CA LYS A 52 18.55 -15.12 11.71
C LYS A 52 18.28 -16.44 12.46
N GLN A 53 17.20 -17.15 12.13
CA GLN A 53 16.87 -18.46 12.73
C GLN A 53 17.64 -19.63 12.08
N GLY A 54 18.14 -19.46 10.86
CA GLY A 54 18.91 -20.49 10.14
C GLY A 54 20.41 -20.52 10.45
N GLU A 55 20.90 -19.57 11.25
CA GLU A 55 22.30 -19.48 11.70
C GLU A 55 22.53 -20.06 13.11
N GLY A 56 21.58 -20.87 13.62
CA GLY A 56 21.65 -21.55 14.92
C GLY A 56 22.07 -23.01 14.84
#